data_AF-A0A0C1HHH8-F1
#
_entry.id   AF-A0A0C1HHH8-F1
#
_cell.length_a   1.000
_cell.length_b   1.000
_cell.length_c   1.000
_cell.angle_alpha   90.00
_cell.angle_beta   90.00
_cell.angle_gamma   90.00
#
_symmetry.space_group_name_H-M   'P 1'
#
loop_
_entity.id
_entity.type
_entity.pdbx_description
1 polymer ?
#
loop_
_entity_poly.entity_id
_entity_poly.type
_entity_poly.pdbx_seq_one_letter_code
_entity_poly.pdbx_strand_id
1 'polypeptide(L)'
;MIGFGSLAREEMTPYSDLEFGILVQDDNPINKKYFRNLTNLLHLKIINLGETILPALNIPCLKAIDFFDGITPRGFAFDGAGVEGKGCKTPLGNGKTFELIQTPEQMAQYLGKDEKGQWWHKKDPHLPIELLNFTHLLGNFELTKAYDENIQEVLNMSYQENLDLRQYLAKQHLVPADMEAFNPRMSDLERQGMLFKVKNDFYRFPHLALDRLALLKKVAATNTFTRIDKLSELKIITKEATERLKEWMSLVLFMRLKTYSHYQAQQEMMNPLLKPFGFEDPGLIKKQFALDHTTLKLIKKIYRIFIPFHQSIHEFLAGNEDILKSSDLEDNSPETRGDIHQRLFQHKKAEKWYLLAEQENPQNAGILN
;
A
#
# COMPACT_ATOMS: atom_id res chain seq x y z
N MET A 1 12.06 -16.28 11.75
CA MET A 1 11.00 -15.26 11.72
C MET A 1 11.26 -14.35 10.53
N ILE A 2 10.24 -14.12 9.72
CA ILE A 2 10.26 -13.22 8.57
C ILE A 2 9.15 -12.19 8.73
N GLY A 3 9.42 -10.93 8.42
CA GLY A 3 8.48 -9.82 8.52
C GLY A 3 7.86 -9.51 7.17
N PHE A 4 6.64 -9.00 7.15
CA PHE A 4 5.90 -8.67 5.93
C PHE A 4 5.51 -7.19 5.88
N GLY A 5 4.84 -6.81 4.78
CA GLY A 5 4.20 -5.51 4.62
C GLY A 5 5.11 -4.31 4.85
N SER A 6 4.68 -3.35 5.68
CA SER A 6 5.44 -2.10 5.86
C SER A 6 6.80 -2.32 6.54
N LEU A 7 6.94 -3.39 7.32
CA LEU A 7 8.22 -3.77 7.93
C LEU A 7 9.19 -4.28 6.86
N ALA A 8 8.74 -5.15 5.95
CA ALA A 8 9.56 -5.66 4.85
C ALA A 8 10.04 -4.58 3.87
N ARG A 9 9.23 -3.54 3.68
CA ARG A 9 9.55 -2.40 2.80
C ARG A 9 10.39 -1.32 3.47
N GLU A 10 10.64 -1.41 4.77
CA GLU A 10 11.28 -0.36 5.58
C GLU A 10 10.46 0.95 5.61
N GLU A 11 9.13 0.82 5.59
CA GLU A 11 8.15 1.91 5.58
C GLU A 11 7.29 1.93 6.86
N MET A 12 7.77 1.24 7.89
CA MET A 12 7.10 1.11 9.18
C MET A 12 7.14 2.43 9.94
N THR A 13 6.07 2.70 10.69
CA THR A 13 5.98 3.81 11.63
C THR A 13 5.74 3.26 13.04
N PRO A 14 5.86 4.06 14.11
CA PRO A 14 5.45 3.62 15.45
C PRO A 14 3.97 3.20 15.57
N TYR A 15 3.15 3.50 14.56
CA TYR A 15 1.71 3.21 14.49
C TYR A 15 1.37 2.21 13.38
N SER A 16 2.36 1.43 12.93
CA SER A 16 2.16 0.36 11.96
C SER A 16 1.80 -0.94 12.66
N ASP A 17 0.99 -1.75 11.98
CA ASP A 17 0.74 -3.12 12.36
C ASP A 17 2.01 -3.98 12.15
N LEU A 18 2.23 -4.94 13.04
CA LEU A 18 3.29 -5.94 12.97
C LEU A 18 2.76 -7.17 12.24
N GLU A 19 3.33 -7.43 11.07
CA GLU A 19 3.03 -8.57 10.22
C GLU A 19 4.27 -9.46 10.12
N PHE A 20 4.16 -10.73 10.48
CA PHE A 20 5.28 -11.66 10.46
C PHE A 20 4.86 -13.13 10.41
N GLY A 21 5.78 -13.96 9.94
CA GLY A 21 5.67 -15.41 9.88
C GLY A 21 6.88 -16.11 10.50
N ILE A 22 6.72 -17.40 10.75
CA ILE A 22 7.74 -18.27 11.32
C ILE A 22 8.00 -19.41 10.35
N LEU A 23 9.23 -19.47 9.85
CA LEU A 23 9.72 -20.60 9.08
C LEU A 23 10.28 -21.64 10.05
N VAL A 24 9.80 -22.88 9.95
CA VAL A 24 10.30 -24.04 10.70
C VAL A 24 11.02 -25.00 9.77
N GLN A 25 12.04 -25.71 10.26
CA GLN A 25 12.72 -26.73 9.45
C GLN A 25 11.80 -27.93 9.21
N ASP A 26 11.20 -28.43 10.30
CA ASP A 26 10.31 -29.59 10.27
C ASP A 26 8.92 -29.21 10.77
N ASP A 27 7.91 -29.49 9.94
CA ASP A 27 6.51 -29.40 10.33
C ASP A 27 6.12 -30.63 11.17
N ASN A 28 6.16 -30.47 12.49
CA ASN A 28 5.66 -31.47 13.42
C ASN A 28 4.84 -30.83 14.55
N PRO A 29 3.97 -31.60 15.22
CA PRO A 29 3.09 -31.07 16.26
C PRO A 29 3.83 -30.40 17.43
N ILE A 30 5.04 -30.84 17.75
CA ILE A 30 5.84 -30.30 18.86
C ILE A 30 6.33 -28.89 18.50
N ASN A 31 6.95 -28.74 17.32
CA ASN A 31 7.43 -27.45 16.81
C ASN A 31 6.28 -26.46 16.63
N LYS A 32 5.17 -26.89 16.01
CA LYS A 32 3.97 -26.06 15.85
C LYS A 32 3.43 -25.57 17.19
N LYS A 33 3.30 -26.48 18.18
CA LYS A 33 2.82 -26.10 19.52
C LYS A 33 3.74 -25.10 20.20
N TYR A 34 5.06 -25.29 20.10
CA TYR A 34 6.04 -24.35 20.64
C TYR A 34 5.86 -22.96 20.06
N PHE A 35 5.83 -22.83 18.72
CA PHE A 35 5.72 -21.53 18.06
C PHE A 35 4.34 -20.87 18.19
N ARG A 36 3.26 -21.66 18.28
CA ARG A 36 1.93 -21.14 18.65
C ARG A 36 1.95 -20.53 20.06
N ASN A 37 2.53 -21.23 21.03
CA ASN A 37 2.65 -20.73 22.40
C ASN A 37 3.51 -19.46 22.47
N LEU A 38 4.65 -19.45 21.77
CA LEU A 38 5.49 -18.26 21.65
C LEU A 38 4.70 -17.09 21.05
N THR A 39 3.96 -17.33 19.98
CA THR A 39 3.16 -16.30 19.31
C THR A 39 2.06 -15.77 20.24
N ASN A 40 1.37 -16.64 20.98
CA ASN A 40 0.38 -16.22 21.99
C ASN A 40 1.02 -15.32 23.06
N LEU A 41 2.22 -15.66 23.55
CA LEU A 41 2.94 -14.84 24.52
C LEU A 41 3.35 -13.48 23.93
N LEU A 42 3.75 -13.44 22.66
CA LEU A 42 4.04 -12.19 21.95
C LEU A 42 2.77 -11.33 21.80
N HIS A 43 1.64 -11.92 21.40
CA HIS A 43 0.34 -11.24 21.36
C HIS A 43 0.00 -10.60 22.71
N LEU A 44 0.13 -11.33 23.81
CA LEU A 44 -0.12 -10.78 25.15
C LEU A 44 0.81 -9.60 25.47
N LYS A 45 2.10 -9.68 25.11
CA LYS A 45 3.04 -8.56 25.32
C LYS A 45 2.68 -7.32 24.52
N ILE A 46 2.29 -7.47 23.26
CA ILE A 46 1.90 -6.34 22.40
C ILE A 46 0.58 -5.73 22.85
N ILE A 47 -0.42 -6.56 23.19
CA ILE A 47 -1.70 -6.09 23.73
C ILE A 47 -1.48 -5.29 25.02
N ASN A 48 -0.55 -5.72 25.89
CA ASN A 48 -0.21 -5.02 27.14
C ASN A 48 0.43 -3.64 26.95
N LEU A 49 0.82 -3.24 25.72
CA LEU A 49 1.20 -1.87 25.43
C LEU A 49 0.01 -0.90 25.51
N GLY A 50 -1.23 -1.42 25.48
CA GLY A 50 -2.45 -0.62 25.55
C GLY A 50 -2.79 0.08 24.24
N GLU A 51 -2.22 -0.37 23.12
CA GLU A 51 -2.36 0.27 21.80
C GLU A 51 -3.15 -0.57 20.77
N THR A 52 -3.57 -1.78 21.15
CA THR A 52 -4.35 -2.68 20.29
C THR A 52 -5.85 -2.50 20.57
N ILE A 53 -6.57 -1.96 19.59
CA ILE A 53 -8.04 -1.81 19.69
C ILE A 53 -8.74 -3.17 19.84
N LEU A 54 -9.74 -3.26 20.70
CA LEU A 54 -10.43 -4.53 20.96
C LEU A 54 -11.08 -5.17 19.71
N PRO A 55 -11.67 -4.42 18.76
CA PRO A 55 -12.22 -5.00 17.53
C PRO A 55 -11.18 -5.76 16.70
N ALA A 56 -9.89 -5.39 16.77
CA ALA A 56 -8.82 -6.09 16.06
C ALA A 56 -8.61 -7.53 16.56
N LEU A 57 -9.07 -7.87 17.76
CA LEU A 57 -8.93 -9.20 18.35
C LEU A 57 -10.04 -10.18 17.91
N ASN A 58 -11.05 -9.72 17.15
CA ASN A 58 -12.16 -10.55 16.67
C ASN A 58 -12.90 -11.32 17.78
N ILE A 59 -13.08 -10.69 18.94
CA ILE A 59 -13.75 -11.31 20.09
C ILE A 59 -15.24 -11.48 19.74
N PRO A 60 -15.82 -12.71 19.78
CA PRO A 60 -17.17 -12.96 19.29
C PRO A 60 -18.26 -12.10 19.91
N CYS A 61 -18.22 -11.89 21.23
CA CYS A 61 -19.24 -11.08 21.91
C CYS A 61 -19.15 -9.59 21.56
N LEU A 62 -17.95 -9.06 21.31
CA LEU A 62 -17.76 -7.67 20.87
C LEU A 62 -18.19 -7.50 19.41
N LYS A 63 -17.91 -8.50 18.57
CA LYS A 63 -18.36 -8.52 17.17
C LYS A 63 -19.88 -8.58 17.06
N ALA A 64 -20.54 -9.37 17.91
CA ALA A 64 -22.00 -9.54 17.89
C ALA A 64 -22.79 -8.24 18.19
N ILE A 65 -22.14 -7.24 18.78
CA ILE A 65 -22.75 -5.95 19.13
C ILE A 65 -22.17 -4.78 18.32
N ASP A 66 -21.39 -5.07 17.27
CA ASP A 66 -20.67 -4.05 16.48
C ASP A 66 -19.89 -3.06 17.36
N PHE A 67 -19.17 -3.56 18.36
CA PHE A 67 -18.46 -2.74 19.33
C PHE A 67 -17.46 -1.80 18.64
N PHE A 68 -17.60 -0.50 18.91
CA PHE A 68 -16.67 0.52 18.46
C PHE A 68 -15.71 0.93 19.58
N ASP A 69 -14.41 0.79 19.34
CA ASP A 69 -13.36 1.24 20.25
C ASP A 69 -12.80 2.60 19.80
N GLY A 70 -13.29 3.66 20.43
CA GLY A 70 -12.82 5.03 20.20
C GLY A 70 -11.86 5.55 21.28
N ILE A 71 -11.46 4.71 22.23
CA ILE A 71 -10.69 5.11 23.41
C ILE A 71 -9.25 4.62 23.32
N THR A 72 -9.06 3.36 22.90
CA THR A 72 -7.73 2.77 22.81
C THR A 72 -6.91 3.49 21.73
N PRO A 73 -5.71 4.02 22.05
CA PRO A 73 -4.85 4.63 21.05
C PRO A 73 -4.47 3.56 20.02
N ARG A 74 -4.76 3.78 18.74
CA ARG A 74 -4.46 2.80 17.68
C ARG A 74 -2.98 2.90 17.29
N GLY A 75 -2.10 2.30 18.09
CA GLY A 75 -0.65 2.39 17.96
C GLY A 75 -0.02 1.12 17.36
N PHE A 76 1.06 0.65 17.97
CA PHE A 76 1.76 -0.56 17.58
C PHE A 76 0.95 -1.80 18.01
N ALA A 77 0.48 -2.56 17.02
CA ALA A 77 -0.38 -3.72 17.23
C ALA A 77 -0.01 -4.84 16.26
N PHE A 78 -0.50 -6.05 16.50
CA PHE A 78 -0.50 -7.09 15.45
C PHE A 78 -1.55 -6.79 14.40
N ASP A 79 -1.32 -7.26 13.18
CA ASP A 79 -2.34 -7.19 12.13
C ASP A 79 -3.64 -7.86 12.57
N GLY A 80 -4.72 -7.08 12.51
CA GLY A 80 -5.98 -7.37 13.17
C GLY A 80 -6.76 -8.51 12.53
N ALA A 81 -7.43 -9.31 13.35
CA ALA A 81 -8.32 -10.38 12.93
C ALA A 81 -9.80 -9.95 12.78
N GLY A 82 -10.12 -8.70 13.12
CA GLY A 82 -11.49 -8.20 13.16
C GLY A 82 -12.21 -8.14 11.81
N VAL A 83 -11.47 -8.10 10.70
CA VAL A 83 -12.02 -8.01 9.34
C VAL A 83 -11.66 -9.26 8.53
N GLU A 84 -12.67 -10.05 8.20
CA GLU A 84 -12.50 -11.28 7.44
C GLU A 84 -11.87 -11.02 6.06
N GLY A 85 -10.84 -11.78 5.71
CA GLY A 85 -10.15 -11.70 4.41
C GLY A 85 -9.27 -10.47 4.19
N LYS A 86 -9.04 -9.62 5.22
CA LYS A 86 -8.21 -8.41 5.09
C LYS A 86 -7.02 -8.30 6.03
N GLY A 87 -6.91 -9.15 7.05
CA GLY A 87 -5.83 -9.10 8.02
C GLY A 87 -5.32 -10.48 8.40
N CYS A 88 -4.89 -10.63 9.66
CA CYS A 88 -4.33 -11.83 10.26
C CYS A 88 -2.97 -12.29 9.70
N LYS A 89 -2.11 -11.40 9.20
CA LYS A 89 -0.75 -11.73 8.72
C LYS A 89 0.22 -11.91 9.89
N THR A 90 -0.19 -12.79 10.80
CA THR A 90 0.53 -13.20 12.00
C THR A 90 0.77 -14.71 11.93
N PRO A 91 1.67 -15.29 12.76
CA PRO A 91 1.95 -16.72 12.72
C PRO A 91 0.72 -17.59 12.95
N LEU A 92 -0.27 -17.14 13.74
CA LEU A 92 -1.50 -17.89 13.99
C LEU A 92 -2.46 -17.90 12.79
N GLY A 93 -2.22 -17.03 11.79
CA GLY A 93 -3.11 -16.81 10.66
C GLY A 93 -4.50 -16.38 11.10
N ASN A 94 -5.51 -16.68 10.28
CA ASN A 94 -6.89 -16.27 10.55
C ASN A 94 -7.73 -17.31 11.31
N GLY A 95 -7.10 -18.39 11.79
CA GLY A 95 -7.76 -19.48 12.52
C GLY A 95 -8.73 -20.33 11.69
N LYS A 96 -8.81 -20.11 10.38
CA LYS A 96 -9.72 -20.82 9.47
C LYS A 96 -9.02 -21.41 8.26
N THR A 97 -8.34 -20.57 7.48
CA THR A 97 -7.84 -20.95 6.15
C THR A 97 -6.33 -21.12 6.09
N PHE A 98 -5.55 -20.38 6.87
CA PHE A 98 -4.08 -20.50 6.85
C PHE A 98 -3.46 -20.26 8.24
N GLU A 99 -2.18 -20.65 8.37
CA GLU A 99 -1.30 -20.44 9.52
C GLU A 99 0.08 -20.08 8.99
N LEU A 100 0.75 -19.05 9.53
CA LEU A 100 2.07 -18.60 9.07
C LEU A 100 3.22 -19.13 9.94
N ILE A 101 3.05 -20.34 10.50
CA ILE A 101 4.13 -21.14 11.09
C ILE A 101 4.33 -22.32 10.16
N GLN A 102 5.23 -22.28 9.18
CA GLN A 102 5.31 -23.31 8.12
C GLN A 102 6.74 -23.63 7.75
N THR A 103 6.98 -24.74 7.05
CA THR A 103 8.26 -24.89 6.34
C THR A 103 8.37 -23.86 5.21
N PRO A 104 9.60 -23.54 4.74
CA PRO A 104 9.78 -22.70 3.57
C PRO A 104 8.94 -23.11 2.36
N GLU A 105 8.86 -24.41 2.08
CA GLU A 105 8.07 -24.96 0.96
C GLU A 105 6.58 -24.72 1.16
N GLN A 106 6.04 -25.11 2.33
CA GLN A 106 4.62 -24.92 2.66
C GLN A 106 4.22 -23.45 2.69
N MET A 107 5.08 -22.56 3.18
CA MET A 107 4.84 -21.11 3.16
C MET A 107 4.77 -20.59 1.72
N ALA A 108 5.65 -21.07 0.83
CA ALA A 108 5.67 -20.66 -0.57
C ALA A 108 4.44 -21.18 -1.34
N GLN A 109 3.87 -22.32 -0.95
CA GLN A 109 2.63 -22.83 -1.54
C GLN A 109 1.46 -21.85 -1.39
N TYR A 110 1.46 -20.96 -0.39
CA TYR A 110 0.44 -19.91 -0.26
C TYR A 110 0.37 -18.94 -1.43
N LEU A 111 1.40 -18.88 -2.29
CA LEU A 111 1.36 -18.11 -3.51
C LEU A 111 0.66 -18.90 -4.64
N GLY A 112 0.78 -20.22 -4.62
CA GLY A 112 0.33 -21.14 -5.65
C GLY A 112 -0.93 -21.91 -5.28
N LYS A 113 -0.83 -23.25 -5.35
CA LYS A 113 -1.93 -24.19 -5.07
C LYS A 113 -1.77 -24.82 -3.70
N ASP A 114 -2.89 -25.12 -3.06
CA ASP A 114 -2.93 -25.99 -1.89
C ASP A 114 -2.76 -27.47 -2.28
N GLU A 115 -2.77 -28.35 -1.26
CA GLU A 115 -2.70 -29.81 -1.42
C GLU A 115 -3.82 -30.41 -2.29
N LYS A 116 -4.95 -29.69 -2.46
CA LYS A 116 -6.09 -30.09 -3.29
C LYS A 116 -6.02 -29.50 -4.70
N GLY A 117 -4.93 -28.83 -5.06
CA GLY A 117 -4.75 -28.19 -6.36
C GLY A 117 -5.53 -26.88 -6.55
N GLN A 118 -6.11 -26.32 -5.48
CA GLN A 118 -6.85 -25.06 -5.50
C GLN A 118 -5.92 -23.87 -5.27
N TRP A 119 -6.08 -22.82 -6.07
CA TRP A 119 -5.29 -21.60 -5.93
C TRP A 119 -5.60 -20.83 -4.64
N TRP A 120 -4.56 -20.43 -3.92
CA TRP A 120 -4.71 -19.69 -2.66
C TRP A 120 -5.33 -18.31 -2.81
N HIS A 121 -5.05 -17.60 -3.91
CA HIS A 121 -5.66 -16.30 -4.18
C HIS A 121 -7.21 -16.35 -4.28
N LYS A 122 -7.80 -17.53 -4.47
CA LYS A 122 -9.26 -17.72 -4.45
C LYS A 122 -9.82 -17.90 -3.04
N LYS A 123 -8.98 -18.33 -2.09
CA LYS A 123 -9.36 -18.51 -0.67
C LYS A 123 -9.10 -17.26 0.15
N ASP A 124 -7.95 -16.63 -0.08
CA ASP A 124 -7.57 -15.35 0.50
C ASP A 124 -6.90 -14.51 -0.59
N PRO A 125 -7.60 -13.50 -1.15
CA PRO A 125 -7.07 -12.71 -2.26
C PRO A 125 -5.80 -11.94 -1.94
N HIS A 126 -5.57 -11.51 -0.70
CA HIS A 126 -4.44 -10.64 -0.37
C HIS A 126 -3.20 -11.43 0.05
N LEU A 127 -3.39 -12.60 0.67
CA LEU A 127 -2.31 -13.42 1.21
C LEU A 127 -1.15 -13.68 0.22
N PRO A 128 -1.37 -14.13 -1.03
CA PRO A 128 -0.27 -14.37 -1.97
C PRO A 128 0.62 -13.14 -2.21
N ILE A 129 0.01 -11.96 -2.32
CA ILE A 129 0.73 -10.72 -2.61
C ILE A 129 1.49 -10.22 -1.39
N GLU A 130 0.91 -10.37 -0.20
CA GLU A 130 1.54 -9.94 1.04
C GLU A 130 2.76 -10.78 1.41
N LEU A 131 2.74 -12.08 1.09
CA LEU A 131 3.84 -13.01 1.35
C LEU A 131 5.01 -12.88 0.36
N LEU A 132 4.80 -12.24 -0.80
CA LEU A 132 5.87 -12.01 -1.78
C LEU A 132 6.94 -11.05 -1.29
N ASN A 133 6.59 -10.12 -0.41
CA ASN A 133 7.50 -9.09 0.07
C ASN A 133 7.78 -9.31 1.55
N PHE A 134 8.96 -9.86 1.84
CA PHE A 134 9.35 -10.24 3.18
C PHE A 134 10.77 -9.78 3.52
N THR A 135 11.07 -9.67 4.81
CA THR A 135 12.43 -9.42 5.31
C THR A 135 12.80 -10.41 6.40
N HIS A 136 14.08 -10.75 6.50
CA HIS A 136 14.56 -11.59 7.60
C HIS A 136 14.53 -10.77 8.91
N LEU A 137 13.91 -11.33 9.96
CA LEU A 137 13.89 -10.67 11.27
C LEU A 137 14.84 -11.34 12.26
N LEU A 138 14.70 -12.66 12.42
CA LEU A 138 15.41 -13.40 13.45
C LEU A 138 15.47 -14.89 13.12
N GLY A 139 16.60 -15.53 13.45
CA GLY A 139 16.78 -16.97 13.43
C GLY A 139 17.72 -17.44 12.33
N ASN A 140 17.49 -18.64 11.83
CA ASN A 140 18.32 -19.25 10.80
C ASN A 140 18.06 -18.61 9.42
N PHE A 141 19.12 -18.15 8.75
CA PHE A 141 19.02 -17.46 7.47
C PHE A 141 18.81 -18.43 6.30
N GLU A 142 19.31 -19.67 6.42
CA GLU A 142 19.16 -20.72 5.43
C GLU A 142 17.69 -21.06 5.17
N LEU A 143 16.84 -21.07 6.21
CA LEU A 143 15.38 -21.23 6.03
C LEU A 143 14.76 -20.06 5.25
N THR A 144 15.25 -18.84 5.48
CA THR A 144 14.74 -17.66 4.75
C THR A 144 15.17 -17.69 3.28
N LYS A 145 16.42 -18.12 3.03
CA LYS A 145 16.91 -18.33 1.66
C LYS A 145 16.14 -19.42 0.94
N ALA A 146 15.89 -20.55 1.60
CA ALA A 146 15.07 -21.63 1.04
C ALA A 146 13.64 -21.15 0.72
N TYR A 147 13.09 -20.24 1.53
CA TYR A 147 11.78 -19.66 1.26
C TYR A 147 11.78 -18.79 0.00
N ASP A 148 12.80 -17.95 -0.18
CA ASP A 148 12.97 -17.16 -1.41
C ASP A 148 13.10 -18.06 -2.64
N GLU A 149 13.95 -19.09 -2.58
CA GLU A 149 14.15 -20.06 -3.65
C GLU A 149 12.82 -20.75 -4.03
N ASN A 150 12.08 -21.25 -3.04
CA ASN A 150 10.77 -21.87 -3.27
C ASN A 150 9.73 -20.90 -3.86
N ILE A 151 9.74 -19.62 -3.45
CA ILE A 151 8.88 -18.60 -4.06
C ILE A 151 9.19 -18.48 -5.55
N GLN A 152 10.47 -18.44 -5.94
CA GLN A 152 10.83 -18.30 -7.35
C GLN A 152 10.32 -19.49 -8.19
N GLU A 153 10.40 -20.71 -7.66
CA GLU A 153 9.86 -21.91 -8.31
C GLU A 153 8.34 -21.82 -8.50
N VAL A 154 7.61 -21.50 -7.42
CA VAL A 154 6.15 -21.33 -7.43
C VAL A 154 5.72 -20.26 -8.43
N LEU A 155 6.42 -19.12 -8.47
CA LEU A 155 6.12 -18.02 -9.38
C LEU A 155 6.28 -18.36 -10.86
N ASN A 156 7.13 -19.33 -11.21
CA ASN A 156 7.37 -19.76 -12.58
C ASN A 156 6.42 -20.89 -13.03
N MET A 157 5.51 -21.35 -12.17
CA MET A 157 4.51 -22.34 -12.55
C MET A 157 3.56 -21.79 -13.61
N SER A 158 3.16 -22.64 -14.56
CA SER A 158 2.14 -22.31 -15.54
C SER A 158 0.80 -21.97 -14.88
N TYR A 159 0.19 -20.89 -15.36
CA TYR A 159 -1.09 -20.35 -14.93
C TYR A 159 -1.93 -19.97 -16.14
N GLN A 160 -3.01 -20.71 -16.41
CA GLN A 160 -3.79 -20.57 -17.66
C GLN A 160 -2.89 -20.80 -18.90
N GLU A 161 -3.46 -20.76 -20.11
CA GLU A 161 -2.76 -21.23 -21.32
C GLU A 161 -1.49 -20.44 -21.68
N ASN A 162 -1.41 -19.15 -21.32
CA ASN A 162 -0.35 -18.24 -21.81
C ASN A 162 0.37 -17.44 -20.72
N LEU A 163 0.13 -17.71 -19.43
CA LEU A 163 0.75 -16.95 -18.35
C LEU A 163 1.47 -17.88 -17.37
N ASP A 164 2.51 -17.38 -16.71
CA ASP A 164 2.96 -17.95 -15.45
C ASP A 164 2.24 -17.26 -14.27
N LEU A 165 2.35 -17.84 -13.08
CA LEU A 165 1.72 -17.30 -11.89
C LEU A 165 2.20 -15.87 -11.59
N ARG A 166 3.49 -15.57 -11.82
CA ARG A 166 4.05 -14.23 -11.64
C ARG A 166 3.35 -13.18 -12.51
N GLN A 167 3.16 -13.49 -13.79
CA GLN A 167 2.48 -12.60 -14.72
C GLN A 167 1.02 -12.40 -14.33
N TYR A 168 0.33 -13.47 -13.90
CA TYR A 168 -1.04 -13.35 -13.39
C TYR A 168 -1.12 -12.43 -12.16
N LEU A 169 -0.28 -12.69 -11.15
CA LEU A 169 -0.28 -11.94 -9.90
C LEU A 169 0.01 -10.45 -10.13
N ALA A 170 0.91 -10.14 -11.07
CA ALA A 170 1.27 -8.75 -11.33
C ALA A 170 0.34 -8.01 -12.31
N LYS A 171 -0.19 -8.69 -13.34
CA LYS A 171 -0.99 -8.05 -14.40
C LYS A 171 -2.49 -8.14 -14.20
N GLN A 172 -2.99 -9.11 -13.43
CA GLN A 172 -4.42 -9.39 -13.35
C GLN A 172 -4.95 -9.43 -11.92
N HIS A 173 -4.24 -10.11 -11.01
CA HIS A 173 -4.72 -10.32 -9.66
C HIS A 173 -4.84 -9.01 -8.87
N LEU A 174 -6.06 -8.69 -8.42
CA LEU A 174 -6.45 -7.44 -7.75
C LEU A 174 -6.18 -6.15 -8.53
N VAL A 175 -5.60 -6.21 -9.74
CA VAL A 175 -5.21 -5.02 -10.52
C VAL A 175 -6.42 -4.12 -10.80
N PRO A 176 -7.54 -4.59 -11.36
CA PRO A 176 -8.68 -3.71 -11.63
C PRO A 176 -9.23 -3.04 -10.36
N ALA A 177 -9.29 -3.79 -9.25
CA ALA A 177 -9.78 -3.29 -7.98
C ALA A 177 -8.86 -2.21 -7.40
N ASP A 178 -7.54 -2.41 -7.46
CA ASP A 178 -6.55 -1.44 -6.97
C ASP A 178 -6.50 -0.19 -7.86
N MET A 179 -6.54 -0.35 -9.19
CA MET A 179 -6.54 0.77 -10.13
C MET A 179 -7.75 1.67 -9.92
N GLU A 180 -8.90 1.09 -9.61
CA GLU A 180 -10.14 1.81 -9.31
C GLU A 180 -10.12 2.43 -7.90
N ALA A 181 -9.72 1.67 -6.89
CA ALA A 181 -9.70 2.12 -5.50
C ALA A 181 -8.75 3.30 -5.27
N PHE A 182 -7.63 3.32 -6.00
CA PHE A 182 -6.59 4.34 -5.87
C PHE A 182 -6.44 5.18 -7.14
N ASN A 183 -7.53 5.38 -7.89
CA ASN A 183 -7.59 6.37 -8.95
C ASN A 183 -7.47 7.79 -8.34
N PRO A 184 -6.66 8.70 -8.90
CA PRO A 184 -6.57 10.09 -8.43
C PRO A 184 -7.91 10.86 -8.51
N ARG A 185 -8.84 10.43 -9.39
CA ARG A 185 -10.22 10.94 -9.56
C ARG A 185 -10.31 12.46 -9.58
N MET A 186 -9.52 13.06 -10.48
CA MET A 186 -9.41 14.51 -10.57
C MET A 186 -10.71 15.20 -11.02
N SER A 187 -11.55 14.50 -11.79
CA SER A 187 -12.84 14.99 -12.29
C SER A 187 -14.03 14.73 -11.34
N ASP A 188 -13.80 14.14 -10.18
CA ASP A 188 -14.86 13.80 -9.22
C ASP A 188 -15.23 15.03 -8.37
N LEU A 189 -16.38 15.63 -8.68
CA LEU A 189 -16.92 16.80 -7.97
C LEU A 189 -17.09 16.54 -6.46
N GLU A 190 -17.43 15.31 -6.06
CA GLU A 190 -17.66 14.95 -4.65
C GLU A 190 -16.35 14.95 -3.83
N ARG A 191 -15.19 14.90 -4.50
CA ARG A 191 -13.87 14.92 -3.84
C ARG A 191 -13.29 16.32 -3.69
N GLN A 192 -13.90 17.35 -4.26
CA GLN A 192 -13.39 18.72 -4.18
C GLN A 192 -13.41 19.22 -2.73
N GLY A 193 -12.25 19.67 -2.24
CA GLY A 193 -12.11 20.15 -0.85
C GLY A 193 -12.20 19.06 0.21
N MET A 194 -12.41 17.80 -0.15
CA MET A 194 -12.45 16.69 0.81
C MET A 194 -11.11 16.45 1.49
N LEU A 195 -11.18 16.01 2.75
CA LEU A 195 -10.03 15.60 3.54
C LEU A 195 -9.22 14.55 2.79
N PHE A 196 -7.91 14.61 2.92
CA PHE A 196 -7.03 13.58 2.38
C PHE A 196 -6.86 12.45 3.37
N LYS A 197 -6.85 11.21 2.89
CA LYS A 197 -6.37 10.04 3.64
C LYS A 197 -4.96 9.74 3.17
N VAL A 198 -3.94 10.10 3.95
CA VAL A 198 -2.52 10.03 3.53
C VAL A 198 -2.10 8.66 2.98
N LYS A 199 -2.61 7.57 3.56
CA LYS A 199 -2.32 6.21 3.08
C LYS A 199 -3.01 5.94 1.74
N ASN A 200 -4.31 6.14 1.66
CA ASN A 200 -5.09 5.77 0.47
C ASN A 200 -4.84 6.71 -0.70
N ASP A 201 -4.80 8.02 -0.47
CA ASP A 201 -4.76 9.02 -1.53
C ASP A 201 -3.36 9.22 -2.10
N PHE A 202 -2.30 8.89 -1.35
CA PHE A 202 -0.93 9.23 -1.76
C PHE A 202 0.09 8.09 -1.66
N TYR A 203 -0.10 7.09 -0.79
CA TYR A 203 0.90 6.05 -0.53
C TYR A 203 0.51 4.69 -1.11
N ARG A 204 -0.77 4.34 -1.13
CA ARG A 204 -1.21 2.98 -1.46
C ARG A 204 -1.00 2.66 -2.94
N PHE A 205 -1.32 3.58 -3.85
CA PHE A 205 -1.07 3.36 -5.27
C PHE A 205 0.41 3.15 -5.63
N PRO A 206 1.35 4.07 -5.31
CA PRO A 206 2.71 3.97 -5.81
C PRO A 206 3.43 2.72 -5.31
N HIS A 207 3.25 2.30 -4.04
CA HIS A 207 3.88 1.05 -3.59
C HIS A 207 3.28 -0.18 -4.31
N LEU A 208 1.96 -0.26 -4.50
CA LEU A 208 1.36 -1.40 -5.22
C LEU A 208 1.82 -1.48 -6.68
N ALA A 209 1.94 -0.33 -7.34
CA ALA A 209 2.43 -0.25 -8.71
C ALA A 209 3.91 -0.70 -8.80
N LEU A 210 4.76 -0.22 -7.89
CA LEU A 210 6.17 -0.58 -7.84
C LEU A 210 6.38 -2.07 -7.49
N ASP A 211 5.57 -2.61 -6.57
CA ASP A 211 5.58 -4.03 -6.21
C ASP A 211 5.27 -4.92 -7.43
N ARG A 212 4.28 -4.54 -8.24
CA ARG A 212 3.92 -5.24 -9.49
C ARG A 212 5.01 -5.15 -10.54
N LEU A 213 5.56 -3.96 -10.76
CA LEU A 213 6.68 -3.76 -11.69
C LEU A 213 7.88 -4.61 -11.27
N ALA A 214 8.25 -4.58 -9.99
CA ALA A 214 9.33 -5.37 -9.44
C ALA A 214 9.07 -6.87 -9.62
N LEU A 215 7.84 -7.34 -9.33
CA LEU A 215 7.45 -8.74 -9.50
C LEU A 215 7.60 -9.21 -10.96
N LEU A 216 7.12 -8.42 -11.92
CA LEU A 216 7.21 -8.72 -13.36
C LEU A 216 8.65 -8.73 -13.86
N LYS A 217 9.44 -7.76 -13.43
CA LYS A 217 10.82 -7.58 -13.88
C LYS A 217 11.83 -8.36 -13.04
N LYS A 218 11.34 -9.25 -12.17
CA LYS A 218 12.13 -10.14 -11.32
C LYS A 218 13.17 -9.38 -10.49
N VAL A 219 12.78 -8.20 -9.98
CA VAL A 219 13.59 -7.39 -9.07
C VAL A 219 13.49 -7.99 -7.66
N ALA A 220 14.62 -8.46 -7.13
CA ALA A 220 14.68 -9.12 -5.82
C ALA A 220 14.59 -8.16 -4.61
N ALA A 221 14.79 -6.86 -4.82
CA ALA A 221 14.75 -5.88 -3.74
C ALA A 221 13.36 -5.83 -3.05
N THR A 222 13.34 -5.61 -1.75
CA THR A 222 12.11 -5.51 -0.93
C THR A 222 11.77 -4.05 -0.58
N ASN A 223 12.80 -3.24 -0.31
CA ASN A 223 12.72 -1.81 -0.08
C ASN A 223 12.30 -1.05 -1.35
N THR A 224 11.37 -0.09 -1.19
CA THR A 224 10.77 0.67 -2.28
C THR A 224 11.79 1.52 -3.05
N PHE A 225 12.73 2.19 -2.38
CA PHE A 225 13.74 3.02 -3.04
C PHE A 225 14.71 2.17 -3.86
N THR A 226 15.13 1.03 -3.30
CA THR A 226 15.98 0.09 -4.04
C THR A 226 15.25 -0.52 -5.23
N ARG A 227 13.94 -0.79 -5.13
CA ARG A 227 13.12 -1.22 -6.28
C ARG A 227 13.13 -0.17 -7.39
N ILE A 228 12.92 1.10 -7.05
CA ILE A 228 12.97 2.20 -8.01
C ILE A 228 14.34 2.25 -8.70
N ASP A 229 15.43 2.14 -7.94
CA ASP A 229 16.79 2.10 -8.53
C ASP A 229 16.99 0.92 -9.48
N LYS A 230 16.57 -0.29 -9.08
CA LYS A 230 16.68 -1.48 -9.93
C LYS A 230 15.82 -1.40 -11.20
N LEU A 231 14.63 -0.82 -11.12
CA LEU A 231 13.79 -0.59 -12.30
C LEU A 231 14.45 0.42 -13.27
N SER A 232 15.15 1.43 -12.74
CA SER A 232 15.94 2.38 -13.52
C SER A 232 17.16 1.71 -14.18
N GLU A 233 17.92 0.91 -13.43
CA GLU A 233 19.06 0.12 -13.94
C GLU A 233 18.64 -0.82 -15.08
N LEU A 234 17.44 -1.42 -14.97
CA LEU A 234 16.84 -2.27 -16.00
C LEU A 234 16.21 -1.48 -17.17
N LYS A 235 16.29 -0.15 -17.16
CA LYS A 235 15.70 0.75 -18.17
C LYS A 235 14.20 0.53 -18.36
N ILE A 236 13.49 0.24 -17.28
CA ILE A 236 12.03 0.12 -17.25
C ILE A 236 11.39 1.49 -17.02
N ILE A 237 12.06 2.35 -16.26
CA ILE A 237 11.69 3.75 -16.03
C ILE A 237 12.86 4.68 -16.42
N THR A 238 12.57 5.92 -16.81
CA THR A 238 13.60 6.93 -17.08
C THR A 238 14.31 7.38 -15.80
N LYS A 239 15.46 8.05 -15.93
CA LYS A 239 16.18 8.62 -14.77
C LYS A 239 15.35 9.70 -14.09
N GLU A 240 14.67 10.50 -14.88
CA GLU A 240 13.81 11.59 -14.44
C GLU A 240 12.58 11.05 -13.70
N ALA A 241 11.94 9.99 -14.23
CA ALA A 241 10.87 9.25 -13.55
C ALA A 241 11.36 8.65 -12.22
N THR A 242 12.59 8.13 -12.18
CA THR A 242 13.22 7.57 -10.98
C THR A 242 13.31 8.61 -9.86
N GLU A 243 13.82 9.80 -10.17
CA GLU A 243 13.94 10.90 -9.20
C GLU A 243 12.57 11.35 -8.67
N ARG A 244 11.58 11.49 -9.56
CA ARG A 244 10.22 11.90 -9.20
C ARG A 244 9.50 10.88 -8.33
N LEU A 245 9.62 9.59 -8.63
CA LEU A 245 9.03 8.51 -7.81
C LEU A 245 9.67 8.45 -6.43
N LYS A 246 11.00 8.60 -6.33
CA LYS A 246 11.71 8.67 -5.04
C LYS A 246 11.28 9.89 -4.23
N GLU A 247 11.12 11.03 -4.87
CA GLU A 247 10.65 12.24 -4.20
C GLU A 247 9.22 12.07 -3.69
N TRP A 248 8.30 11.56 -4.52
CA TRP A 248 6.94 11.27 -4.10
C TRP A 248 6.92 10.32 -2.90
N MET A 249 7.62 9.19 -2.98
CA MET A 249 7.70 8.23 -1.87
C MET A 249 8.25 8.86 -0.59
N SER A 250 9.31 9.68 -0.69
CA SER A 250 9.89 10.39 0.46
C SER A 250 8.88 11.35 1.10
N LEU A 251 8.20 12.15 0.27
CA LEU A 251 7.20 13.11 0.72
C LEU A 251 6.03 12.42 1.42
N VAL A 252 5.49 11.36 0.83
CA VAL A 252 4.32 10.69 1.39
C VAL A 252 4.65 9.89 2.65
N LEU A 253 5.81 9.23 2.73
CA LEU A 253 6.23 8.54 3.95
C LEU A 253 6.38 9.54 5.11
N PHE A 254 6.95 10.71 4.84
CA PHE A 254 7.06 11.76 5.83
C PHE A 254 5.70 12.37 6.21
N MET A 255 4.82 12.62 5.25
CA MET A 255 3.43 13.06 5.52
C MET A 255 2.69 12.05 6.37
N ARG A 256 2.82 10.75 6.08
CA ARG A 256 2.19 9.66 6.84
C ARG A 256 2.68 9.62 8.28
N LEU A 257 4.01 9.69 8.48
CA LEU A 257 4.60 9.76 9.81
C LEU A 257 4.11 10.99 10.60
N LYS A 258 4.10 12.17 9.97
CA LYS A 258 3.60 13.41 10.58
C LYS A 258 2.13 13.32 10.97
N THR A 259 1.30 12.77 10.07
CA THR A 259 -0.14 12.62 10.30
C THR A 259 -0.36 11.69 11.49
N TYR A 260 0.25 10.51 11.51
CA TYR A 260 0.10 9.58 12.63
C TYR A 260 0.65 10.13 13.94
N SER A 261 1.78 10.86 13.89
CA SER A 261 2.36 11.49 15.08
C SER A 261 1.48 12.60 15.65
N HIS A 262 0.78 13.36 14.79
CA HIS A 262 -0.20 14.35 15.23
C HIS A 262 -1.36 13.71 16.00
N TYR A 263 -1.86 12.59 15.50
CA TYR A 263 -2.97 11.86 16.14
C TYR A 263 -2.55 10.93 17.27
N GLN A 264 -1.25 10.64 17.39
CA GLN A 264 -0.71 9.58 18.25
C GLN A 264 -1.40 8.22 18.01
N ALA A 265 -1.79 7.98 16.76
CA ALA A 265 -2.52 6.80 16.33
C ALA A 265 -2.43 6.65 14.80
N GLN A 266 -2.75 5.45 14.30
CA GLN A 266 -2.91 5.13 12.88
C GLN A 266 -4.18 5.80 12.30
N GLN A 267 -4.23 7.13 12.30
CA GLN A 267 -5.28 7.96 11.72
C GLN A 267 -4.75 8.75 10.53
N GLU A 268 -5.46 8.70 9.40
CA GLU A 268 -4.90 9.12 8.11
C GLU A 268 -5.37 10.48 7.61
N MET A 269 -6.34 11.09 8.30
CA MET A 269 -7.05 12.25 7.80
C MET A 269 -6.18 13.52 7.85
N MET A 270 -6.15 14.27 6.75
CA MET A 270 -5.46 15.55 6.66
C MET A 270 -6.42 16.59 6.10
N ASN A 271 -6.50 17.76 6.74
CA ASN A 271 -7.43 18.81 6.37
C ASN A 271 -6.77 19.85 5.44
N PRO A 272 -7.21 19.99 4.17
CA PRO A 272 -6.64 20.95 3.23
C PRO A 272 -7.26 22.35 3.28
N LEU A 273 -8.27 22.58 4.14
CA LEU A 273 -9.09 23.81 4.13
C LEU A 273 -8.85 24.72 5.34
N LEU A 274 -8.62 24.17 6.54
CA LEU A 274 -8.60 24.98 7.77
C LEU A 274 -7.63 26.17 7.70
N LYS A 275 -6.34 25.90 7.49
CA LYS A 275 -5.33 26.97 7.40
C LYS A 275 -5.49 27.84 6.13
N PRO A 276 -5.69 27.28 4.92
CA PRO A 276 -5.74 28.11 3.71
C PRO A 276 -6.93 29.06 3.61
N PHE A 277 -8.03 28.77 4.30
CA PHE A 277 -9.22 29.61 4.33
C PHE A 277 -9.34 30.45 5.61
N GLY A 278 -8.32 30.42 6.49
CA GLY A 278 -8.30 31.24 7.71
C GLY A 278 -9.27 30.78 8.80
N PHE A 279 -9.64 29.49 8.82
CA PHE A 279 -10.39 28.92 9.94
C PHE A 279 -9.44 28.67 11.11
N GLU A 280 -9.33 29.67 11.99
CA GLU A 280 -8.43 29.66 13.14
C GLU A 280 -9.09 29.11 14.42
N ASP A 281 -9.99 28.13 14.32
CA ASP A 281 -10.52 27.45 15.50
C ASP A 281 -9.42 26.53 16.09
N PRO A 282 -8.88 26.83 17.29
CA PRO A 282 -7.78 26.05 17.85
C PRO A 282 -8.20 24.62 18.21
N GLY A 283 -9.48 24.40 18.53
CA GLY A 283 -10.05 23.10 18.83
C GLY A 283 -10.14 22.21 17.59
N LEU A 284 -10.56 22.75 16.45
CA LEU A 284 -10.59 22.03 15.18
C LEU A 284 -9.17 21.73 14.66
N ILE A 285 -8.25 22.69 14.75
CA ILE A 285 -6.85 22.51 14.34
C ILE A 285 -6.14 21.46 15.21
N LYS A 286 -6.49 21.35 16.50
CA LYS A 286 -5.93 20.31 17.37
C LYS A 286 -6.54 18.93 17.10
N LYS A 287 -7.82 18.87 16.72
CA LYS A 287 -8.54 17.61 16.42
C LYS A 287 -8.29 17.10 15.01
N GLN A 288 -7.81 17.93 14.09
CA GLN A 288 -7.60 17.58 12.69
C GLN A 288 -6.23 18.05 12.22
N PHE A 289 -5.49 17.19 11.53
CA PHE A 289 -4.18 17.56 10.99
C PHE A 289 -4.32 18.57 9.86
N ALA A 290 -4.26 19.86 10.19
CA ALA A 290 -4.44 20.96 9.25
C ALA A 290 -3.19 21.22 8.41
N LEU A 291 -3.34 21.12 7.09
CA LEU A 291 -2.28 21.33 6.11
C LEU A 291 -2.01 22.80 5.89
N ASP A 292 -0.73 23.19 5.94
CA ASP A 292 -0.30 24.55 5.61
C ASP A 292 -0.10 24.73 4.09
N HIS A 293 0.12 25.99 3.67
CA HIS A 293 0.35 26.32 2.27
C HIS A 293 1.58 25.61 1.68
N THR A 294 2.61 25.36 2.49
CA THR A 294 3.83 24.65 2.05
C THR A 294 3.52 23.20 1.73
N THR A 295 2.79 22.51 2.60
CA THR A 295 2.39 21.12 2.43
C THR A 295 1.44 20.96 1.25
N LEU A 296 0.53 21.91 1.05
CA LEU A 296 -0.32 21.92 -0.13
C LEU A 296 0.47 22.06 -1.44
N LYS A 297 1.55 22.84 -1.48
CA LYS A 297 2.43 22.89 -2.67
C LYS A 297 3.07 21.53 -2.95
N LEU A 298 3.47 20.80 -1.91
CA LEU A 298 4.00 19.44 -2.04
C LEU A 298 2.95 18.46 -2.57
N ILE A 299 1.70 18.53 -2.07
CA ILE A 299 0.59 17.72 -2.59
C ILE A 299 0.31 18.00 -4.07
N LYS A 300 0.35 19.27 -4.49
CA LYS A 300 0.25 19.61 -5.92
C LYS A 300 1.38 18.99 -6.74
N LYS A 301 2.60 18.95 -6.20
CA LYS A 301 3.72 18.27 -6.83
C LYS A 301 3.48 16.76 -6.93
N ILE A 302 2.96 16.13 -5.89
CA ILE A 302 2.58 14.71 -5.92
C ILE A 302 1.55 14.45 -7.02
N TYR A 303 0.47 15.22 -7.12
CA TYR A 303 -0.56 14.98 -8.14
C TYR A 303 -0.04 15.08 -9.58
N ARG A 304 0.88 16.02 -9.85
CA ARG A 304 1.52 16.14 -11.17
C ARG A 304 2.33 14.90 -11.57
N ILE A 305 2.74 14.08 -10.60
CA ILE A 305 3.43 12.80 -10.83
C ILE A 305 2.44 11.63 -10.79
N PHE A 306 1.50 11.66 -9.85
CA PHE A 306 0.53 10.59 -9.62
C PHE A 306 -0.36 10.38 -10.83
N ILE A 307 -0.94 11.43 -11.41
CA ILE A 307 -1.84 11.32 -12.56
C ILE A 307 -1.16 10.60 -13.75
N PRO A 308 -0.01 11.08 -14.27
CA PRO A 308 0.65 10.40 -15.38
C PRO A 308 1.22 9.02 -14.99
N PHE A 309 1.62 8.80 -13.74
CA PHE A 309 2.06 7.47 -13.30
C PHE A 309 0.92 6.46 -13.26
N HIS A 310 -0.27 6.86 -12.79
CA HIS A 310 -1.46 6.00 -12.81
C HIS A 310 -1.83 5.58 -14.23
N GLN A 311 -1.84 6.54 -15.16
CA GLN A 311 -2.07 6.29 -16.59
C GLN A 311 -0.98 5.39 -17.19
N SER A 312 0.30 5.67 -16.91
CA SER A 312 1.41 4.88 -17.44
C SER A 312 1.38 3.44 -16.93
N ILE A 313 0.98 3.20 -15.67
CA ILE A 313 0.80 1.85 -15.13
C ILE A 313 -0.37 1.14 -15.83
N HIS A 314 -1.48 1.84 -16.04
CA HIS A 314 -2.62 1.28 -16.78
C HIS A 314 -2.19 0.81 -18.18
N GLU A 315 -1.51 1.68 -18.94
CA GLU A 315 -1.01 1.37 -20.28
C GLU A 315 0.04 0.25 -20.28
N PHE A 316 0.98 0.28 -19.34
CA PHE A 316 1.98 -0.75 -19.17
C PHE A 316 1.34 -2.13 -18.96
N LEU A 317 0.32 -2.21 -18.10
CA LEU A 317 -0.39 -3.46 -17.83
C LEU A 317 -1.28 -3.91 -19.01
N ALA A 318 -1.76 -2.97 -19.83
CA ALA A 318 -2.46 -3.25 -21.08
C ALA A 318 -1.54 -3.73 -22.22
N GLY A 319 -0.22 -3.71 -22.02
CA GLY A 319 0.77 -4.25 -22.95
C GLY A 319 1.70 -3.21 -23.59
N ASN A 320 1.46 -1.91 -23.36
CA ASN A 320 2.35 -0.85 -23.81
C ASN A 320 3.52 -0.68 -22.82
N GLU A 321 4.41 -1.68 -22.74
CA GLU A 321 5.49 -1.68 -21.74
C GLU A 321 6.53 -0.55 -21.96
N ASP A 322 6.56 0.07 -23.14
CA ASP A 322 7.49 1.14 -23.46
C ASP A 322 7.07 2.52 -22.93
N ILE A 323 5.82 2.69 -22.47
CA ILE A 323 5.30 3.98 -21.96
C ILE A 323 6.14 4.53 -20.79
N LEU A 324 6.59 3.65 -19.89
CA LEU A 324 7.41 4.04 -18.73
C LEU A 324 8.86 4.35 -19.13
N LYS A 325 9.32 3.91 -20.31
CA LYS A 325 10.67 4.16 -20.81
C LYS A 325 10.81 5.51 -21.51
N SER A 326 9.70 6.11 -21.93
CA SER A 326 9.66 7.41 -22.60
C SER A 326 9.02 8.50 -21.74
N SER A 327 8.23 8.13 -20.73
CA SER A 327 7.57 9.07 -19.84
C SER A 327 8.47 9.54 -18.71
N ASP A 328 8.49 10.84 -18.53
CA ASP A 328 9.12 11.51 -17.40
C ASP A 328 8.25 11.52 -16.14
N LEU A 329 6.99 11.06 -16.21
CA LEU A 329 6.04 11.05 -15.10
C LEU A 329 5.81 12.43 -14.47
N GLU A 330 5.72 13.48 -15.28
CA GLU A 330 5.28 14.79 -14.82
C GLU A 330 4.37 15.43 -15.85
N ASP A 331 3.17 15.81 -15.40
CA ASP A 331 2.25 16.61 -16.17
C ASP A 331 2.12 18.00 -15.55
N ASN A 332 2.49 19.00 -16.34
CA ASN A 332 2.44 20.42 -16.00
C ASN A 332 1.45 21.20 -16.86
N SER A 333 0.65 20.52 -17.70
CA SER A 333 -0.34 21.14 -18.56
C SER A 333 -1.29 22.06 -17.77
N PRO A 334 -1.80 23.13 -18.40
CA PRO A 334 -2.80 23.99 -17.76
C PRO A 334 -4.02 23.21 -17.26
N GLU A 335 -4.48 22.20 -18.01
CA GLU A 335 -5.60 21.34 -17.63
C GLU A 335 -5.33 20.60 -16.31
N THR A 336 -4.23 19.84 -16.21
CA THR A 336 -3.86 19.14 -14.98
C THR A 336 -3.65 20.11 -13.81
N ARG A 337 -3.12 21.31 -14.06
CA ARG A 337 -3.02 22.34 -13.01
C ARG A 337 -4.41 22.81 -12.56
N GLY A 338 -5.34 23.03 -13.48
CA GLY A 338 -6.73 23.36 -13.21
C GLY A 338 -7.37 22.33 -12.30
N ASP A 339 -7.28 21.06 -12.69
CA ASP A 339 -7.82 19.90 -11.95
C ASP A 339 -7.27 19.80 -10.53
N ILE A 340 -5.96 19.96 -10.36
CA ILE A 340 -5.31 19.95 -9.05
C ILE A 340 -5.81 21.11 -8.18
N HIS A 341 -6.01 22.29 -8.77
CA HIS A 341 -6.58 23.41 -8.06
C HIS A 341 -8.05 23.17 -7.69
N GLN A 342 -8.82 22.51 -8.55
CA GLN A 342 -10.21 22.14 -8.30
C GLN A 342 -10.32 21.12 -7.16
N ARG A 343 -9.51 20.06 -7.16
CA ARG A 343 -9.42 19.08 -6.06
C ARG A 343 -9.17 19.72 -4.69
N LEU A 344 -8.42 20.83 -4.67
CA LEU A 344 -8.08 21.61 -3.47
C LEU A 344 -9.08 22.72 -3.15
N PHE A 345 -10.24 22.76 -3.81
CA PHE A 345 -11.29 23.77 -3.62
C PHE A 345 -10.83 25.21 -3.95
N GLN A 346 -9.89 25.36 -4.89
CA GLN A 346 -9.29 26.65 -5.28
C GLN A 346 -9.90 27.14 -6.62
N HIS A 347 -11.23 27.25 -6.71
CA HIS A 347 -11.97 27.50 -7.95
C HIS A 347 -11.44 28.69 -8.78
N LYS A 348 -11.18 29.85 -8.17
CA LYS A 348 -10.64 31.03 -8.88
C LYS A 348 -9.28 30.79 -9.53
N LYS A 349 -8.48 29.85 -8.99
CA LYS A 349 -7.19 29.49 -9.58
C LYS A 349 -7.36 28.40 -10.63
N ALA A 350 -8.29 27.46 -10.41
CA ALA A 350 -8.64 26.43 -11.39
C ALA A 350 -9.16 27.08 -12.68
N GLU A 351 -10.11 28.01 -12.59
CA GLU A 351 -10.67 28.77 -13.71
C GLU A 351 -9.58 29.45 -14.55
N LYS A 352 -8.60 30.11 -13.91
CA LYS A 352 -7.48 30.73 -14.63
C LYS A 352 -6.65 29.73 -15.41
N TRP A 353 -6.44 28.53 -14.86
CA TRP A 353 -5.70 27.48 -15.54
C TRP A 353 -6.50 26.85 -16.69
N TYR A 354 -7.80 26.66 -16.51
CA TYR A 354 -8.68 26.18 -17.58
C TYR A 354 -8.78 27.18 -18.74
N LEU A 355 -8.86 28.49 -18.45
CA LEU A 355 -8.80 29.53 -19.49
C LEU A 355 -7.47 29.51 -20.27
N LEU A 356 -6.36 29.21 -19.60
CA LEU A 356 -5.07 29.00 -20.28
C LEU A 356 -5.08 27.72 -21.13
N ALA A 357 -5.70 26.64 -20.64
CA ALA A 357 -5.85 25.39 -21.39
C ALA A 357 -6.63 25.60 -22.70
N GLU A 358 -7.74 26.35 -22.65
CA GLU A 358 -8.54 26.68 -23.84
C GLU A 358 -7.77 27.54 -24.84
N GLN A 359 -6.92 28.46 -24.38
CA GLN A 359 -6.07 29.27 -25.25
C GLN A 359 -4.99 28.44 -25.95
N GLU A 360 -4.44 27.44 -25.26
CA GLU A 360 -3.41 26.55 -25.82
C GLU A 360 -4.00 25.48 -26.74
N ASN A 361 -5.24 25.03 -26.51
CA ASN A 361 -5.91 24.03 -27.35
C ASN A 361 -7.43 24.27 -27.49
N PRO A 362 -7.86 25.10 -28.46
CA PRO A 362 -9.27 25.51 -28.62
C PRO A 362 -10.25 24.38 -28.98
N GLN A 363 -9.77 23.19 -29.34
CA GLN A 363 -10.63 22.05 -29.73
C GLN A 363 -11.14 21.22 -28.54
N ASN A 364 -10.62 21.42 -27.32
CA ASN A 364 -11.06 20.76 -26.09
C ASN A 364 -12.10 21.59 -25.31
N ALA A 365 -13.10 22.15 -25.98
CA ALA A 365 -14.12 23.05 -25.40
C ALA A 365 -15.14 22.38 -24.43
N GLY A 366 -14.76 21.29 -23.77
CA GLY A 366 -15.58 20.60 -22.76
C GLY A 366 -15.21 20.95 -21.30
N ILE A 367 -14.22 21.84 -21.08
CA ILE A 367 -13.51 21.99 -19.79
C ILE A 367 -14.26 22.88 -18.77
N LEU A 368 -15.38 23.53 -19.14
CA LEU A 368 -16.11 24.48 -18.27
C LEU A 368 -17.48 24.01 -17.76
N ASN A 369 -17.87 22.74 -17.93
CA ASN A 369 -19.15 22.22 -17.40
C ASN A 369 -19.01 21.57 -16.02
#